data_AF-A0A7W1LH00-F1
#
_entry.id   AF-A0A7W1LH00-F1
#
_cell.length_a   1.000
_cell.length_b   1.000
_cell.length_c   1.000
_cell.angle_alpha   90.00
_cell.angle_beta   90.00
_cell.angle_gamma   90.00
#
_symmetry.space_group_name_H-M   'P 1'
#
loop_
_entity.id
_entity.type
_entity.pdbx_description
1 polymer ?
#
loop_
_entity_poly.entity_id
_entity_poly.type
_entity_poly.pdbx_seq_one_letter_code
_entity_poly.pdbx_strand_id
1 'polypeptide(L)'
;MTALSLYEDLLAPGEKLALAAGGRIVYVASGELSSLHAGTAAFGSDEARLEAGSDGATVIRWELTEWSVDDAKLCIHVELDPWADYVMRCERGDGEPAAGQGIGCILRGELTVDGELVQPFGVWQEPAEICGRGTIVRVVLVRAEEPAHESLAQGALHL
;
A
#
# COMPACT_ATOMS: atom_id res chain seq x y z
N MET A 1 -5.52 8.78 -16.89
CA MET A 1 -4.84 7.48 -17.03
C MET A 1 -4.32 7.14 -15.66
N THR A 2 -4.64 5.97 -15.12
CA THR A 2 -4.32 5.67 -13.74
C THR A 2 -2.84 5.33 -13.60
N ALA A 3 -2.19 5.79 -12.53
CA ALA A 3 -0.81 5.50 -12.22
C ALA A 3 -0.68 4.96 -10.79
N LEU A 4 0.16 3.94 -10.61
CA LEU A 4 0.65 3.51 -9.31
C LEU A 4 1.97 4.22 -9.04
N SER A 5 1.97 5.14 -8.08
CA SER A 5 3.11 5.99 -7.74
C SER A 5 3.64 5.67 -6.35
N LEU A 6 4.96 5.66 -6.20
CA LEU A 6 5.67 5.44 -4.95
C LEU A 6 6.32 6.74 -4.47
N TYR A 7 6.06 7.10 -3.22
CA TYR A 7 6.68 8.22 -2.51
C TYR A 7 7.45 7.71 -1.30
N GLU A 8 8.52 8.42 -0.98
CA GLU A 8 9.18 8.32 0.32
C GLU A 8 9.05 9.68 1.00
N ASP A 9 8.17 9.75 1.99
CA ASP A 9 7.92 10.94 2.76
C ASP A 9 8.81 10.92 4.01
N LEU A 10 9.72 11.88 4.12
CA LEU A 10 10.58 12.09 5.28
C LEU A 10 9.96 13.19 6.14
N LEU A 11 9.27 12.80 7.20
CA LEU A 11 8.55 13.71 8.08
C LEU A 11 9.39 14.01 9.32
N ALA A 12 9.67 15.28 9.57
CA ALA A 12 10.28 15.74 10.81
C ALA A 12 9.35 15.52 12.02
N PRO A 13 9.87 15.57 13.26
CA PRO A 13 9.06 15.49 14.47
C PRO A 13 7.84 16.43 14.46
N GLY A 14 6.64 15.86 14.62
CA GLY A 14 5.37 16.60 14.59
C GLY A 14 4.99 17.21 13.23
N GLU A 15 5.76 16.93 12.17
CA GLU A 15 5.42 17.35 10.81
C GLU A 15 4.14 16.68 10.35
N LYS A 16 3.38 17.40 9.53
CA LYS A 16 2.07 16.98 9.09
C LYS A 16 1.99 17.05 7.57
N LEU A 17 1.65 15.93 6.95
CA LEU A 17 1.44 15.83 5.52
C LEU A 17 -0.05 15.66 5.24
N ALA A 18 -0.62 16.62 4.51
CA ALA A 18 -2.00 16.53 4.05
C ALA A 18 -2.05 15.75 2.73
N LEU A 19 -2.99 14.83 2.65
CA LEU A 19 -3.18 13.95 1.50
C LEU A 19 -4.60 14.12 0.97
N ALA A 20 -4.73 14.46 -0.31
CA ALA A 20 -6.01 14.49 -1.01
C ALA A 20 -6.58 13.08 -1.14
N ALA A 21 -7.92 12.92 -1.20
CA ALA A 21 -8.58 11.63 -1.41
C ALA A 21 -8.01 10.85 -2.60
N GLY A 22 -7.83 9.54 -2.42
CA GLY A 22 -7.20 8.63 -3.36
C GLY A 22 -6.82 7.31 -2.68
N GLY A 23 -6.99 6.19 -3.38
CA GLY A 23 -6.64 4.87 -2.86
C GLY A 23 -5.14 4.76 -2.65
N ARG A 24 -4.71 4.53 -1.40
CA ARG A 24 -3.29 4.44 -1.06
C ARG A 24 -2.99 3.42 0.01
N ILE A 25 -1.76 2.93 -0.01
CA ILE A 25 -1.16 2.22 1.12
C ILE A 25 0.01 3.04 1.66
N VAL A 26 0.04 3.24 2.97
CA VAL A 26 1.18 3.78 3.69
C VAL A 26 1.85 2.67 4.47
N TYR A 27 3.18 2.62 4.45
CA TYR A 27 4.00 1.74 5.27
C TYR A 27 4.99 2.60 6.06
N VAL A 28 5.01 2.44 7.38
CA VAL A 28 5.95 3.17 8.24
C VAL A 28 7.26 2.41 8.25
N ALA A 29 8.28 2.90 7.54
CA ALA A 29 9.60 2.26 7.50
C ALA A 29 10.39 2.51 8.78
N SER A 30 10.29 3.70 9.34
CA SER A 30 10.92 4.06 10.62
C SER A 30 10.14 5.16 11.34
N GLY A 31 10.34 5.26 12.66
CA GLY A 31 9.61 6.20 13.51
C GLY A 31 8.15 5.77 13.71
N GLU A 32 7.25 6.75 13.79
CA GLU A 32 5.82 6.51 13.96
C GLU A 32 4.96 7.63 13.38
N LEU A 33 3.77 7.25 12.92
CA LEU A 33 2.64 8.15 12.72
C LEU A 33 1.67 7.98 13.88
N SER A 34 0.78 8.96 14.12
CA SER A 34 -0.13 9.06 15.28
C SER A 34 -0.84 7.77 15.76
N SER A 35 -0.95 6.73 14.92
CA SER A 35 -1.47 5.39 15.28
C SER A 35 -0.74 4.22 14.60
N LEU A 36 0.36 4.47 13.87
CA LEU A 36 1.09 3.45 13.10
C LEU A 36 2.57 3.49 13.47
N HIS A 37 3.10 2.37 13.95
CA HIS A 37 4.50 2.24 14.30
C HIS A 37 5.31 1.68 13.14
N ALA A 38 6.64 1.83 13.20
CA ALA A 38 7.55 1.21 12.25
C ALA A 38 7.24 -0.29 12.02
N GLY A 39 7.26 -0.70 10.76
CA GLY A 39 6.96 -2.07 10.34
C GLY A 39 5.47 -2.35 10.11
N THR A 40 4.60 -1.36 10.25
CA THR A 40 3.15 -1.48 9.99
C THR A 40 2.77 -0.77 8.71
N ALA A 41 1.70 -1.25 8.07
CA ALA A 41 1.06 -0.59 6.96
C ALA A 41 -0.42 -0.32 7.27
N ALA A 42 -0.99 0.64 6.53
CA ALA A 42 -2.41 0.93 6.53
C ALA A 42 -2.85 1.35 5.14
N PHE A 43 -4.10 1.07 4.82
CA PHE A 43 -4.74 1.59 3.62
C PHE A 43 -5.68 2.75 3.97
N GLY A 44 -5.85 3.68 3.03
CA GLY A 44 -6.90 4.69 3.10
C GLY A 44 -7.25 5.25 1.72
N SER A 45 -8.52 5.61 1.53
CA SER A 45 -9.02 6.24 0.31
C SER A 45 -9.45 7.69 0.49
N ASP A 46 -9.74 8.10 1.72
CA ASP A 46 -10.27 9.43 2.00
C ASP A 46 -9.15 10.48 2.09
N GLU A 47 -9.54 11.75 2.20
CA GLU A 47 -8.62 12.80 2.61
C GLU A 47 -8.04 12.44 3.98
N ALA A 48 -6.72 12.52 4.09
CA ALA A 48 -6.01 12.07 5.27
C ALA A 48 -4.94 13.08 5.67
N ARG A 49 -4.58 13.04 6.95
CA ARG A 49 -3.45 13.78 7.48
C ARG A 49 -2.52 12.81 8.18
N LEU A 50 -1.32 12.64 7.63
CA LEU A 50 -0.26 11.95 8.33
C LEU A 50 0.39 12.96 9.28
N GLU A 51 0.61 12.55 10.52
CA GLU A 51 1.34 13.34 11.51
C GLU A 51 2.39 12.44 12.15
N ALA A 52 3.64 12.88 12.05
CA ALA A 52 4.76 12.15 12.61
C ALA A 52 4.81 12.31 14.13
N GLY A 53 5.24 11.26 14.82
CA GLY A 53 5.49 11.26 16.26
C GLY A 53 6.68 12.13 16.66
N SER A 54 7.12 11.98 17.92
CA SER A 54 8.19 12.81 18.51
C SER A 54 9.54 12.63 17.83
N ASP A 55 9.76 11.49 17.19
CA ASP A 55 11.05 11.14 16.59
C ASP A 55 11.04 11.34 15.05
N GLY A 56 9.93 11.84 14.50
CA GLY A 56 9.71 11.89 13.06
C GLY A 56 9.26 10.52 12.50
N ALA A 57 9.16 10.45 11.17
CA ALA A 57 8.83 9.21 10.47
C ALA A 57 9.41 9.17 9.06
N THR A 58 9.83 7.97 8.63
CA THR A 58 10.00 7.66 7.21
C THR A 58 8.81 6.82 6.77
N VAL A 59 8.02 7.36 5.84
CA VAL A 59 6.82 6.71 5.34
C VAL A 59 7.01 6.38 3.86
N ILE A 60 6.78 5.12 3.51
CA ILE A 60 6.70 4.70 2.13
C ILE A 60 5.23 4.67 1.75
N ARG A 61 4.84 5.47 0.75
CA ARG A 61 3.44 5.66 0.37
C ARG A 61 3.26 5.28 -1.09
N TRP A 62 2.37 4.33 -1.35
CA TRP A 62 1.91 3.99 -2.69
C TRP A 62 0.54 4.57 -2.92
N GLU A 63 0.37 5.34 -3.98
CA GLU A 63 -0.92 5.92 -4.36
C GLU A 63 -1.35 5.45 -5.74
N LEU A 64 -2.64 5.18 -5.88
CA LEU A 64 -3.31 5.03 -7.16
C LEU A 64 -3.99 6.35 -7.50
N THR A 65 -3.45 7.06 -8.49
CA THR A 65 -3.91 8.39 -8.88
C THR A 65 -4.28 8.44 -10.35
N GLU A 66 -5.18 9.33 -10.73
CA GLU A 66 -5.54 9.56 -12.15
C GLU A 66 -4.54 10.46 -12.90
N TRP A 67 -3.57 11.01 -12.16
CA TRP A 67 -2.52 11.89 -12.63
C TRP A 67 -1.15 11.40 -12.16
N SER A 68 -0.15 11.50 -13.04
CA SER A 68 1.25 11.32 -12.66
C SER A 68 1.71 12.55 -11.88
N VAL A 69 2.55 12.35 -10.87
CA VAL A 69 3.08 13.42 -10.01
C VAL A 69 4.60 13.37 -10.09
N ASP A 70 5.23 14.51 -10.36
CA ASP A 70 6.65 14.59 -10.74
C ASP A 70 7.62 14.17 -9.62
N ASP A 71 7.17 14.17 -8.36
CA ASP A 71 8.01 13.87 -7.18
C ASP A 71 7.99 12.39 -6.77
N ALA A 72 7.31 11.52 -7.53
CA ALA A 72 7.28 10.09 -7.26
C ALA A 72 8.66 9.46 -7.51
N LYS A 73 9.12 8.62 -6.58
CA LYS A 73 10.34 7.82 -6.75
C LYS A 73 10.20 6.75 -7.82
N LEU A 74 8.99 6.25 -8.01
CA LEU A 74 8.61 5.32 -9.07
C LEU A 74 7.17 5.60 -9.47
N CYS A 75 6.88 5.58 -10.77
CA CYS A 75 5.54 5.78 -11.32
C CYS A 75 5.33 4.80 -12.46
N ILE A 76 4.29 3.99 -12.37
CA ILE A 76 3.90 3.02 -13.40
C ILE A 76 2.48 3.35 -13.83
N HIS A 77 2.28 3.56 -15.13
CA HIS A 77 0.95 3.74 -15.69
C HIS A 77 0.25 2.39 -15.79
N VAL A 78 -1.01 2.35 -15.38
CA VAL A 78 -1.83 1.14 -15.35
C VAL A 78 -3.14 1.40 -16.09
N GLU A 79 -3.48 0.49 -17.00
CA GLU A 79 -4.79 0.49 -17.64
C GLU A 79 -5.73 -0.42 -16.85
N LEU A 80 -6.73 0.19 -16.21
CA LEU A 80 -7.75 -0.51 -15.46
C LEU A 80 -9.04 -0.60 -16.28
N ASP A 81 -9.54 -1.82 -16.42
CA ASP A 81 -10.85 -2.12 -16.97
C ASP A 81 -11.93 -1.60 -16.01
N PRO A 82 -12.78 -0.64 -16.43
CA PRO A 82 -13.82 -0.06 -15.59
C PRO A 82 -15.00 -1.01 -15.37
N TRP A 83 -14.91 -2.30 -15.65
CA TRP A 83 -15.89 -3.31 -15.25
C TRP A 83 -15.30 -4.43 -14.41
N ALA A 84 -13.99 -4.42 -14.21
CA ALA A 84 -13.31 -5.39 -13.36
C ALA A 84 -13.07 -4.85 -11.95
N ASP A 85 -12.94 -5.78 -11.02
CA ASP A 85 -12.64 -5.52 -9.63
C ASP A 85 -11.14 -5.67 -9.38
N TYR A 86 -10.63 -4.83 -8.48
CA TYR A 86 -9.19 -4.68 -8.27
C TYR A 86 -8.82 -4.69 -6.82
N VAL A 87 -7.65 -5.23 -6.54
CA VAL A 87 -7.09 -5.33 -5.21
C VAL A 87 -5.68 -4.77 -5.20
N MET A 88 -5.41 -3.86 -4.27
CA MET A 88 -4.07 -3.40 -3.95
C MET A 88 -3.60 -4.08 -2.66
N ARG A 89 -2.43 -4.73 -2.67
CA ARG A 89 -1.87 -5.40 -1.49
C ARG A 89 -0.46 -4.90 -1.21
N CYS A 90 -0.15 -4.66 0.05
CA CYS A 90 1.19 -4.41 0.55
C CYS A 90 1.70 -5.68 1.21
N GLU A 91 2.73 -6.28 0.64
CA GLU A 91 3.34 -7.53 1.05
C GLU A 91 4.71 -7.25 1.67
N ARG A 92 4.99 -7.90 2.80
CA ARG A 92 6.32 -7.90 3.41
C ARG A 92 6.95 -9.28 3.25
N GLY A 93 8.16 -9.33 2.68
CA GLY A 93 8.85 -10.58 2.39
C GLY A 93 10.35 -10.53 2.66
N ASP A 94 10.95 -11.72 2.76
CA ASP A 94 12.35 -11.95 3.15
C ASP A 94 13.27 -12.20 1.94
N GLY A 95 13.17 -11.40 0.87
CA GLY A 95 14.10 -11.46 -0.28
C GLY A 95 13.70 -12.37 -1.46
N GLU A 96 12.70 -13.24 -1.28
CA GLU A 96 12.12 -14.10 -2.33
C GLU A 96 10.93 -13.41 -3.06
N PRO A 97 10.49 -13.91 -4.25
CA PRO A 97 9.27 -13.44 -4.89
C PRO A 97 8.11 -13.47 -3.89
N ALA A 98 7.44 -12.34 -3.71
CA ALA A 98 6.58 -12.13 -2.55
C ALA A 98 5.46 -13.17 -2.46
N ALA A 99 5.58 -14.00 -1.43
CA ALA A 99 4.56 -14.90 -0.89
C ALA A 99 4.67 -14.75 0.63
N GLY A 100 4.00 -13.74 1.18
CA GLY A 100 4.16 -13.33 2.58
C GLY A 100 2.96 -12.54 3.10
N GLN A 101 2.99 -12.22 4.39
CA GLN A 101 1.95 -11.44 5.06
C GLN A 101 1.69 -10.12 4.32
N GLY A 102 0.41 -9.83 4.10
CA GLY A 102 0.02 -8.62 3.41
C GLY A 102 -1.21 -7.95 3.98
N ILE A 103 -1.24 -6.63 3.80
CA ILE A 103 -2.43 -5.81 4.00
C ILE A 103 -3.03 -5.54 2.64
N GLY A 104 -4.25 -6.01 2.42
CA GLY A 104 -4.99 -5.85 1.18
C GLY A 104 -6.08 -4.81 1.28
N CYS A 105 -6.43 -4.21 0.15
CA CYS A 105 -7.60 -3.38 -0.02
C CYS A 105 -8.27 -3.62 -1.37
N ILE A 106 -9.60 -3.73 -1.36
CA ILE A 106 -10.41 -3.75 -2.57
C ILE A 106 -10.56 -2.32 -3.06
N LEU A 107 -10.20 -2.03 -4.29
CA LEU A 107 -10.41 -0.71 -4.88
C LEU A 107 -11.79 -0.59 -5.52
N ARG A 108 -12.33 -1.71 -5.96
CA ARG A 108 -13.64 -1.84 -6.58
C ARG A 108 -14.13 -3.28 -6.46
N GLY A 109 -15.42 -3.45 -6.23
CA GLY A 109 -16.04 -4.77 -6.15
C GLY A 109 -16.32 -5.24 -4.73
N GLU A 110 -16.60 -6.51 -4.61
CA GLU A 110 -16.79 -7.19 -3.33
C GLU A 110 -15.88 -8.43 -3.27
N LEU A 111 -15.23 -8.64 -2.13
CA LEU A 111 -14.39 -9.82 -1.88
C LEU A 111 -14.86 -10.47 -0.59
N THR A 112 -14.82 -11.80 -0.54
CA THR A 112 -15.04 -12.52 0.72
C THR A 112 -13.70 -13.08 1.20
N VAL A 113 -13.30 -12.72 2.41
CA VAL A 113 -12.08 -13.21 3.08
C VAL A 113 -12.52 -13.98 4.32
N ASP A 114 -12.18 -15.27 4.39
CA ASP A 114 -12.57 -16.17 5.49
C ASP A 114 -14.08 -16.15 5.83
N GLY A 115 -14.93 -15.90 4.81
CA GLY A 115 -16.38 -15.82 4.97
C GLY A 115 -16.91 -14.42 5.33
N GLU A 116 -16.03 -13.44 5.55
CA GLU A 116 -16.39 -12.04 5.78
C GLU A 116 -16.36 -11.23 4.49
N LEU A 117 -17.44 -10.48 4.23
CA LEU A 117 -17.53 -9.59 3.08
C LEU A 117 -16.71 -8.32 3.33
N VAL A 118 -15.70 -8.11 2.51
CA VAL A 118 -14.91 -6.87 2.46
C VAL A 118 -15.51 -5.99 1.36
N GLN A 119 -15.83 -4.76 1.71
CA GLN A 119 -16.40 -3.74 0.82
C GLN A 119 -15.28 -2.97 0.09
N PRO A 120 -15.60 -2.22 -0.99
CA PRO A 120 -14.65 -1.29 -1.59
C PRO A 120 -14.02 -0.37 -0.54
N PHE A 121 -12.72 -0.18 -0.65
CA PHE A 121 -11.85 0.55 0.28
C PHE A 121 -11.72 -0.08 1.68
N GLY A 122 -12.27 -1.29 1.86
CA GLY A 122 -12.13 -2.11 3.06
C GLY A 122 -10.77 -2.80 3.10
N VAL A 123 -10.19 -2.82 4.30
CA VAL A 123 -8.86 -3.40 4.58
C VAL A 123 -9.02 -4.79 5.18
N TRP A 124 -8.18 -5.73 4.75
CA TRP A 124 -8.00 -7.00 5.45
C TRP A 124 -6.53 -7.33 5.61
N GLN A 125 -6.23 -8.23 6.54
CA GLN A 125 -4.90 -8.72 6.83
C GLN A 125 -4.85 -10.23 6.64
N GLU A 126 -3.87 -10.73 5.89
CA GLU A 126 -3.64 -12.17 5.75
C GLU A 126 -2.87 -12.73 6.97
N PRO A 127 -3.16 -13.98 7.40
CA PRO A 127 -2.54 -14.57 8.59
C PRO A 127 -1.01 -14.80 8.45
N ALA A 128 -0.34 -14.84 9.59
CA ALA A 128 1.10 -14.71 9.71
C ALA A 128 1.87 -16.02 9.92
N GLU A 129 2.94 -16.25 9.16
CA GLU A 129 4.19 -16.90 9.63
C GLU A 129 5.44 -16.25 8.97
N ILE A 130 6.61 -16.32 9.64
CA ILE A 130 7.83 -15.46 9.48
C ILE A 130 9.09 -16.31 9.18
N CYS A 131 10.11 -15.81 8.43
CA CYS A 131 11.55 -15.74 8.83
C CYS A 131 12.61 -15.29 7.75
N GLY A 132 13.18 -14.06 7.91
CA GLY A 132 14.56 -13.51 7.67
C GLY A 132 15.31 -13.73 6.33
N ARG A 133 16.20 -12.88 5.78
CA ARG A 133 16.85 -11.58 6.12
C ARG A 133 16.80 -10.64 4.90
N GLY A 134 16.56 -9.35 5.18
CA GLY A 134 16.40 -8.25 4.21
C GLY A 134 14.91 -7.95 4.05
N THR A 135 14.45 -6.73 4.40
CA THR A 135 13.02 -6.44 4.39
C THR A 135 12.63 -5.89 3.03
N ILE A 136 11.95 -6.70 2.20
CA ILE A 136 11.32 -6.16 0.99
C ILE A 136 9.90 -5.77 1.34
N VAL A 137 9.52 -4.55 0.99
CA VAL A 137 8.12 -4.12 0.95
C VAL A 137 7.71 -3.97 -0.50
N ARG A 138 6.66 -4.67 -0.90
CA ARG A 138 6.11 -4.68 -2.25
C ARG A 138 4.65 -4.27 -2.20
N VAL A 139 4.23 -3.37 -3.08
CA VAL A 139 2.81 -3.17 -3.36
C VAL A 139 2.49 -3.76 -4.73
N VAL A 140 1.46 -4.61 -4.77
CA VAL A 140 0.91 -5.20 -5.99
C VAL A 140 -0.51 -4.74 -6.23
N LEU A 141 -0.82 -4.53 -7.51
CA LEU A 141 -2.16 -4.33 -8.00
C LEU A 141 -2.54 -5.53 -8.88
N VAL A 142 -3.61 -6.23 -8.51
CA VAL A 142 -4.12 -7.43 -9.19
C VAL A 142 -5.61 -7.30 -9.46
N ARG A 143 -6.14 -8.10 -10.40
CA ARG A 143 -7.59 -8.31 -10.53
C ARG A 143 -8.08 -9.15 -9.36
N ALA A 144 -9.23 -8.82 -8.79
CA ALA A 144 -9.76 -9.50 -7.61
C ALA A 144 -10.15 -10.96 -7.88
N GLU A 145 -10.55 -11.29 -9.11
CA GLU A 145 -11.00 -12.63 -9.51
C GLU A 145 -9.86 -13.58 -9.93
N GLU A 146 -8.66 -13.05 -10.16
CA GLU A 146 -7.51 -13.84 -10.61
C GLU A 146 -6.69 -14.30 -9.40
N PRO A 147 -6.27 -15.58 -9.33
CA PRO A 147 -5.33 -16.00 -8.30
C PRO A 147 -4.07 -15.14 -8.42
N ALA A 148 -3.50 -14.74 -7.28
CA ALA A 148 -2.49 -13.69 -7.09
C ALA A 148 -1.13 -13.85 -7.85
N HIS A 149 -1.08 -14.68 -8.88
CA HIS A 149 0.10 -15.01 -9.65
C HIS A 149 0.46 -13.98 -10.74
N GLU A 150 -0.48 -13.17 -11.24
CA GLU A 150 -0.20 -12.16 -12.28
C GLU A 150 -0.57 -10.74 -11.80
N SER A 151 0.45 -9.93 -11.49
CA SER A 151 0.28 -8.53 -11.08
C SER A 151 0.19 -7.61 -12.29
N LEU A 152 -0.81 -6.73 -12.31
CA LEU A 152 -0.95 -5.67 -13.31
C LEU A 152 0.09 -4.57 -13.13
N ALA A 153 0.44 -4.28 -11.88
CA ALA A 153 1.52 -3.38 -11.54
C ALA A 153 2.13 -3.79 -10.20
N GLN A 154 3.43 -3.52 -10.04
CA GLN A 154 4.13 -3.74 -8.79
C GLN A 154 5.22 -2.69 -8.57
N GLY A 155 5.41 -2.29 -7.32
CA GLY A 155 6.55 -1.52 -6.87
C GLY A 155 7.16 -2.18 -5.65
N ALA A 156 8.48 -2.34 -5.60
CA ALA A 156 9.18 -2.96 -4.48
C ALA A 156 10.35 -2.08 -4.01
N LEU A 157 10.59 -2.07 -2.70
CA LEU A 157 11.70 -1.38 -2.07
C LEU A 157 12.40 -2.30 -1.06
N HIS A 158 13.73 -2.29 -1.10
CA HIS A 158 14.56 -3.02 -0.15
C HIS A 158 14.91 -2.08 1.02
N LEU A 159 14.52 -2.49 2.23
CA LEU A 159 14.76 -1.79 3.51
C LEU A 159 15.84 -2.51 4.33
#